data_AF-A0A2E5X1C3-F1
#
_entry.id   AF-A0A2E5X1C3-F1
#
_cell.length_a   1.000
_cell.length_b   1.000
_cell.length_c   1.000
_cell.angle_alpha   90.00
_cell.angle_beta   90.00
_cell.angle_gamma   90.00
#
_symmetry.space_group_name_H-M   'P 1'
#
loop_
_entity.id
_entity.type
_entity.pdbx_description
1 polymer ?
#
loop_
_entity_poly.entity_id
_entity_poly.type
_entity_poly.pdbx_seq_one_letter_code
_entity_poly.pdbx_strand_id
1 'polypeptide(L)'
;MRVISLILMLSFSDNGIASSYKRLGKLYKDTQVHTIDNYPTIRTQDGVGICYAVTVTQLLNYQYCKQNKLNCKEAKNQISLLDVTAYSEYYAKTISEGGYPHSLLRSLKQQTDSIFKEQCLPFELLSHKDGEKDKAQGQGYKSLREIYDKHPRYLSPEEQMCHAKTIKSILSIEKDIEAILNAFQATSVAQFVYEVAVKDECLDEQQKISLPDFHTGVYPSFGDQEEATPESLLGKVEKLVLNDIPVGISFCTNSSEECGAHAVSINGIKEVCNKDDCRIMLKLHNSYGQSWQNFYNGGWVDGENLMRSALQYNKKNLLTWISEYKSEKDIPEKILKRSRPKKSSHNPTIDINTDESDIFPDGIDPKRSPVFKCDGNYFGGWKPNSNCKFMMYSR
;
A
#
# COMPACT_ATOMS: atom_id res chain seq x y z
N MET A 1 1.84 30.13 -27.14
CA MET A 1 1.42 28.71 -27.06
C MET A 1 1.86 28.17 -25.70
N ARG A 2 0.94 27.98 -24.76
CA ARG A 2 1.22 27.21 -23.53
C ARG A 2 0.02 26.33 -23.24
N VAL A 3 0.22 25.07 -23.58
CA VAL A 3 -0.62 23.94 -23.20
C VAL A 3 -0.49 23.80 -21.68
N ILE A 4 -1.59 23.93 -20.94
CA ILE A 4 -1.64 23.55 -19.52
C ILE A 4 -2.49 22.30 -19.44
N SER A 5 -1.77 21.18 -19.29
CA SER A 5 -2.24 19.85 -18.99
C SER A 5 -3.13 19.85 -17.74
N LEU A 6 -4.27 19.15 -17.86
CA LEU A 6 -5.26 18.98 -16.82
C LEU A 6 -4.81 17.83 -15.89
N ILE A 7 -4.28 18.17 -14.72
CA ILE A 7 -3.97 17.20 -13.66
C ILE A 7 -5.27 16.90 -12.91
N LEU A 8 -5.74 15.65 -13.02
CA LEU A 8 -6.89 15.09 -12.32
C LEU A 8 -6.46 14.55 -10.95
N MET A 9 -6.68 15.30 -9.85
CA MET A 9 -6.53 14.83 -8.47
C MET A 9 -7.88 14.47 -7.84
N LEU A 10 -8.46 13.31 -8.18
CA LEU A 10 -9.66 12.77 -7.52
C LEU A 10 -9.54 12.83 -5.98
N SER A 11 -10.50 13.45 -5.28
CA SER A 11 -10.76 13.09 -3.89
C SER A 11 -12.19 12.62 -3.70
N PHE A 12 -12.26 11.69 -2.77
CA PHE A 12 -13.40 10.87 -2.41
C PHE A 12 -14.18 11.61 -1.32
N SER A 13 -15.50 11.70 -1.49
CA SER A 13 -16.40 12.12 -0.43
C SER A 13 -17.41 11.04 -0.12
N ASP A 14 -17.54 10.81 1.18
CA ASP A 14 -18.42 9.86 1.85
C ASP A 14 -19.88 10.06 1.41
N ASN A 15 -20.44 9.10 0.69
CA ASN A 15 -21.86 8.81 0.68
C ASN A 15 -22.04 7.29 0.47
N GLY A 16 -22.64 6.61 1.46
CA GLY A 16 -23.18 5.25 1.35
C GLY A 16 -22.21 4.08 1.12
N ILE A 17 -20.93 4.35 0.88
CA ILE A 17 -19.85 3.37 0.71
C ILE A 17 -18.98 3.50 1.95
N ALA A 18 -18.88 2.45 2.77
CA ALA A 18 -17.89 2.43 3.83
C ALA A 18 -16.52 2.49 3.17
N SER A 19 -15.92 3.68 3.09
CA SER A 19 -14.52 3.80 2.70
C SER A 19 -13.73 3.00 3.73
N SER A 20 -12.90 2.08 3.27
CA SER A 20 -12.10 1.20 4.13
C SER A 20 -11.15 1.97 5.05
N TYR A 21 -11.00 3.28 4.79
CA TYR A 21 -10.23 4.25 5.54
C TYR A 21 -11.10 5.23 6.32
N LYS A 22 -12.16 4.75 6.98
CA LYS A 22 -13.05 5.64 7.72
C LYS A 22 -12.29 6.43 8.79
N ARG A 23 -12.46 7.75 8.76
CA ARG A 23 -11.96 8.68 9.78
C ARG A 23 -13.01 8.84 10.88
N LEU A 24 -12.53 9.11 12.09
CA LEU A 24 -13.40 9.48 13.21
C LEU A 24 -13.43 11.00 13.37
N GLY A 25 -14.57 11.51 13.81
CA GLY A 25 -14.79 12.94 14.02
C GLY A 25 -13.93 13.52 15.14
N LYS A 26 -13.77 14.85 15.14
CA LYS A 26 -12.91 15.59 16.09
C LYS A 26 -13.30 15.43 17.57
N LEU A 27 -14.47 14.88 17.87
CA LEU A 27 -14.96 14.66 19.23
C LEU A 27 -14.32 13.45 19.92
N TYR A 28 -13.70 12.55 19.16
CA TYR A 28 -12.97 11.42 19.71
C TYR A 28 -11.60 11.87 20.21
N LYS A 29 -11.25 11.47 21.44
CA LYS A 29 -9.96 11.74 22.07
C LYS A 29 -9.21 10.44 22.30
N ASP A 30 -7.91 10.49 22.06
CA ASP A 30 -7.00 9.37 22.31
C ASP A 30 -6.94 9.06 23.81
N THR A 31 -7.11 7.79 24.17
CA THR A 31 -7.04 7.33 25.56
C THR A 31 -5.80 6.48 25.78
N GLN A 32 -5.59 5.47 24.91
CA GLN A 32 -4.42 4.62 24.92
C GLN A 32 -3.87 4.48 23.52
N VAL A 33 -2.57 4.65 23.38
CA VAL A 33 -1.88 4.60 22.10
C VAL A 33 -0.68 3.68 22.25
N HIS A 34 -0.56 2.74 21.32
CA HIS A 34 0.64 1.96 21.13
C HIS A 34 1.03 2.06 19.65
N THR A 35 2.22 2.55 19.38
CA THR A 35 2.81 2.58 18.05
C THR A 35 4.11 1.82 18.08
N ILE A 36 4.35 1.02 17.05
CA ILE A 36 5.63 0.37 16.85
C ILE A 36 6.65 1.46 16.55
N ASP A 37 7.56 1.66 17.49
CA ASP A 37 8.65 2.62 17.34
C ASP A 37 9.64 2.14 16.29
N ASN A 38 10.43 3.07 15.73
CA ASN A 38 11.45 2.75 14.73
C ASN A 38 10.91 1.99 13.50
N TYR A 39 9.64 2.20 13.12
CA TYR A 39 9.10 1.65 11.87
C TYR A 39 9.75 2.31 10.64
N PRO A 40 9.93 1.58 9.51
CA PRO A 40 10.60 2.15 8.33
C PRO A 40 9.87 3.34 7.71
N THR A 41 10.60 4.11 6.89
CA THR A 41 10.08 5.32 6.25
C THR A 41 8.94 5.01 5.28
N ILE A 42 8.04 5.98 5.12
CA ILE A 42 6.92 5.88 4.16
C ILE A 42 7.46 5.62 2.76
N ARG A 43 6.80 4.70 2.05
CA ARG A 43 7.10 4.33 0.66
C ARG A 43 5.83 4.39 -0.15
N THR A 44 5.99 4.68 -1.43
CA THR A 44 4.90 4.76 -2.40
C THR A 44 5.02 3.62 -3.42
N GLN A 45 3.90 3.10 -3.90
CA GLN A 45 3.86 2.24 -5.09
C GLN A 45 3.80 3.06 -6.38
N ASP A 46 3.64 4.38 -6.25
CA ASP A 46 3.47 5.34 -7.34
C ASP A 46 2.55 4.88 -8.48
N GLY A 47 1.36 4.38 -8.16
CA GLY A 47 0.40 3.93 -9.18
C GLY A 47 0.81 2.70 -10.00
N VAL A 48 1.90 1.99 -9.66
CA VAL A 48 2.33 0.75 -10.35
C VAL A 48 1.48 -0.47 -9.96
N GLY A 49 0.74 -0.42 -8.86
CA GLY A 49 -0.12 -1.55 -8.44
C GLY A 49 0.62 -2.63 -7.63
N ILE A 50 1.70 -2.25 -6.94
CA ILE A 50 2.53 -3.16 -6.12
C ILE A 50 2.32 -3.00 -4.61
N CYS A 51 1.12 -2.63 -4.16
CA CYS A 51 0.78 -2.45 -2.73
C CYS A 51 1.17 -3.66 -1.86
N TYR A 52 1.04 -4.87 -2.43
CA TYR A 52 1.42 -6.12 -1.77
C TYR A 52 2.92 -6.17 -1.46
N ALA A 53 3.76 -5.75 -2.40
CA ALA A 53 5.20 -5.74 -2.25
C ALA A 53 5.66 -4.61 -1.32
N VAL A 54 5.02 -3.43 -1.37
CA VAL A 54 5.27 -2.36 -0.39
C VAL A 54 4.98 -2.86 1.03
N THR A 55 3.86 -3.55 1.22
CA THR A 55 3.48 -4.12 2.52
C THR A 55 4.54 -5.11 3.01
N VAL A 56 4.92 -6.08 2.20
CA VAL A 56 5.94 -7.10 2.56
C VAL A 56 7.31 -6.46 2.83
N THR A 57 7.70 -5.48 2.01
CA THR A 57 8.95 -4.74 2.18
C THR A 57 9.00 -4.06 3.54
N GLN A 58 7.91 -3.42 3.98
CA GLN A 58 7.85 -2.78 5.29
C GLN A 58 7.98 -3.78 6.45
N LEU A 59 7.30 -4.93 6.36
CA LEU A 59 7.40 -5.99 7.36
C LEU A 59 8.84 -6.54 7.46
N LEU A 60 9.45 -6.85 6.31
CA LEU A 60 10.82 -7.37 6.23
C LEU A 60 11.84 -6.34 6.72
N ASN A 61 11.71 -5.08 6.29
CA ASN A 61 12.65 -4.03 6.66
C ASN A 61 12.59 -3.78 8.17
N TYR A 62 11.40 -3.74 8.76
CA TYR A 62 11.25 -3.61 10.21
C TYR A 62 11.90 -4.77 10.94
N GLN A 63 11.64 -6.02 10.52
CA GLN A 63 12.24 -7.20 11.14
C GLN A 63 13.77 -7.18 11.05
N TYR A 64 14.30 -6.85 9.86
CA TYR A 64 15.74 -6.68 9.63
C TYR A 64 16.37 -5.66 10.59
N CYS A 65 15.78 -4.46 10.70
CA CYS A 65 16.29 -3.45 11.62
C CYS A 65 16.17 -3.87 13.08
N LYS A 66 15.04 -4.47 13.48
CA LYS A 66 14.78 -4.90 14.85
C LYS A 66 15.84 -5.89 15.32
N GLN A 67 16.10 -6.93 14.53
CA GLN A 67 17.09 -7.97 14.89
C GLN A 67 18.53 -7.44 14.87
N ASN A 68 18.85 -6.52 13.96
CA ASN A 68 20.19 -5.93 13.85
C ASN A 68 20.38 -4.66 14.70
N LYS A 69 19.35 -4.25 15.47
CA LYS A 69 19.35 -3.02 16.29
C LYS A 69 19.70 -1.76 15.47
N LEU A 70 19.18 -1.66 14.25
CA LEU A 70 19.42 -0.55 13.33
C LEU A 70 18.32 0.51 13.43
N ASN A 71 18.67 1.76 13.13
CA ASN A 71 17.69 2.82 12.95
C ASN A 71 16.98 2.62 11.59
N CYS A 72 15.72 2.20 11.64
CA CYS A 72 14.94 1.84 10.47
C CYS A 72 14.44 3.05 9.69
N LYS A 73 14.73 4.28 10.16
CA LYS A 73 14.43 5.51 9.42
C LYS A 73 15.60 5.97 8.54
N GLU A 74 16.77 5.36 8.67
CA GLU A 74 17.94 5.71 7.86
C GLU A 74 17.90 5.02 6.50
N ALA A 75 18.18 5.79 5.44
CA ALA A 75 18.17 5.31 4.06
C ALA A 75 19.10 4.11 3.82
N LYS A 76 20.29 4.10 4.44
CA LYS A 76 21.26 2.98 4.30
C LYS A 76 20.76 1.64 4.89
N ASN A 77 19.77 1.68 5.77
CA ASN A 77 19.17 0.50 6.41
C ASN A 77 17.88 0.07 5.70
N GLN A 78 17.54 0.69 4.57
CA GLN A 78 16.37 0.34 3.77
C GLN A 78 16.70 -0.80 2.80
N ILE A 79 15.81 -1.79 2.75
CA ILE A 79 15.85 -2.90 1.80
C ILE A 79 15.18 -2.46 0.48
N SER A 80 15.63 -2.97 -0.66
CA SER A 80 15.10 -2.60 -1.97
C SER A 80 13.65 -3.07 -2.16
N LEU A 81 12.72 -2.13 -2.32
CA LEU A 81 11.33 -2.45 -2.71
C LEU A 81 11.30 -3.11 -4.09
N LEU A 82 12.13 -2.64 -5.02
CA LEU A 82 12.19 -3.20 -6.37
C LEU A 82 12.63 -4.67 -6.36
N ASP A 83 13.69 -5.00 -5.61
CA ASP A 83 14.16 -6.39 -5.50
C ASP A 83 13.15 -7.29 -4.80
N VAL A 84 12.53 -6.81 -3.71
CA VAL A 84 11.45 -7.53 -3.02
C VAL A 84 10.29 -7.81 -3.97
N THR A 85 9.87 -6.82 -4.77
CA THR A 85 8.77 -6.96 -5.74
C THR A 85 9.09 -7.98 -6.83
N ALA A 86 10.37 -8.17 -7.15
CA ALA A 86 10.80 -9.06 -8.21
C ALA A 86 10.58 -10.55 -7.92
N TYR A 87 10.43 -10.95 -6.66
CA TYR A 87 10.18 -12.35 -6.30
C TYR A 87 8.74 -12.76 -6.62
N SER A 88 8.58 -13.99 -7.10
CA SER A 88 7.27 -14.55 -7.46
C SER A 88 7.24 -16.06 -7.24
N GLU A 89 6.07 -16.69 -7.34
CA GLU A 89 5.94 -18.16 -7.23
C GLU A 89 6.64 -18.92 -8.38
N TYR A 90 6.97 -18.24 -9.48
CA TYR A 90 7.53 -18.84 -10.69
C TYR A 90 9.07 -18.86 -10.74
N TYR A 91 9.76 -18.46 -9.67
CA TYR A 91 11.23 -18.29 -9.54
C TYR A 91 11.88 -17.28 -10.50
N ALA A 92 11.27 -17.01 -11.66
CA ALA A 92 11.65 -15.93 -12.53
C ALA A 92 11.42 -14.58 -11.85
N LYS A 93 12.42 -13.71 -11.94
CA LYS A 93 12.37 -12.36 -11.38
C LYS A 93 11.53 -11.45 -12.28
N THR A 94 10.48 -10.86 -11.71
CA THR A 94 9.48 -10.08 -12.46
C THR A 94 8.86 -8.98 -11.59
N ILE A 95 8.70 -7.76 -12.10
CA ILE A 95 7.94 -6.69 -11.42
C ILE A 95 6.48 -6.76 -11.86
N SER A 96 5.69 -7.59 -11.18
CA SER A 96 4.29 -7.84 -11.52
C SER A 96 3.35 -6.84 -10.85
N GLU A 97 2.32 -6.40 -11.57
CA GLU A 97 1.22 -5.65 -10.96
C GLU A 97 0.25 -6.62 -10.28
N GLY A 98 -0.21 -6.26 -9.09
CA GLY A 98 -1.09 -7.11 -8.31
C GLY A 98 -0.37 -8.30 -7.65
N GLY A 99 -0.89 -8.72 -6.51
CA GLY A 99 -0.30 -9.82 -5.75
C GLY A 99 -0.84 -9.88 -4.33
N TYR A 100 -0.40 -10.91 -3.62
CA TYR A 100 -0.79 -11.12 -2.23
C TYR A 100 0.45 -11.07 -1.32
N PRO A 101 0.42 -10.28 -0.23
CA PRO A 101 1.54 -10.20 0.70
C PRO A 101 2.03 -11.57 1.21
N HIS A 102 1.09 -12.47 1.54
CA HIS A 102 1.44 -13.79 2.06
C HIS A 102 2.13 -14.71 1.04
N SER A 103 1.73 -14.66 -0.24
CA SER A 103 2.40 -15.42 -1.30
C SER A 103 3.81 -14.88 -1.55
N LEU A 104 3.96 -13.56 -1.64
CA LEU A 104 5.28 -12.96 -1.84
C LEU A 104 6.24 -13.28 -0.69
N LEU A 105 5.76 -13.18 0.56
CA LEU A 105 6.57 -13.52 1.74
C LEU A 105 7.00 -15.00 1.75
N ARG A 106 6.13 -15.90 1.28
CA ARG A 106 6.46 -17.32 1.09
C ARG A 106 7.54 -17.50 0.02
N SER A 107 7.39 -16.86 -1.14
CA SER A 107 8.38 -16.91 -2.23
C SER A 107 9.74 -16.43 -1.77
N LEU A 108 9.80 -15.29 -1.07
CA LEU A 108 11.04 -14.74 -0.51
C LEU A 108 11.72 -15.74 0.42
N LYS A 109 10.98 -16.30 1.39
CA LYS A 109 11.51 -17.29 2.32
C LYS A 109 12.06 -18.54 1.64
N GLN A 110 11.50 -18.95 0.51
CA GLN A 110 11.93 -20.15 -0.22
C GLN A 110 13.10 -19.91 -1.17
N GLN A 111 13.22 -18.68 -1.68
CA GLN A 111 14.08 -18.39 -2.83
C GLN A 111 15.33 -17.59 -2.48
N THR A 112 15.37 -16.94 -1.31
CA THR A 112 16.50 -16.08 -0.98
C THR A 112 16.73 -15.92 0.51
N ASP A 113 18.00 -15.69 0.86
CA ASP A 113 18.48 -15.29 2.17
C ASP A 113 18.99 -13.84 2.17
N SER A 114 18.83 -13.12 1.06
CA SER A 114 19.41 -11.80 0.89
C SER A 114 18.60 -10.91 -0.05
N ILE A 115 18.68 -9.59 0.18
CA ILE A 115 17.96 -8.57 -0.61
C ILE A 115 18.90 -7.40 -0.88
N PHE A 116 18.79 -6.75 -2.04
CA PHE A 116 19.58 -5.55 -2.30
C PHE A 116 19.20 -4.38 -1.40
N LYS A 117 20.16 -3.50 -1.10
CA LYS A 117 19.91 -2.23 -0.41
C LYS A 117 19.09 -1.29 -1.31
N GLU A 118 18.15 -0.55 -0.74
CA GLU A 118 17.36 0.45 -1.48
C GLU A 118 18.25 1.49 -2.17
N GLN A 119 19.35 1.90 -1.54
CA GLN A 119 20.30 2.85 -2.14
C GLN A 119 20.92 2.35 -3.45
N CYS A 120 21.01 1.03 -3.63
CA CYS A 120 21.54 0.46 -4.85
C CYS A 120 20.44 0.34 -5.90
N LEU A 121 19.33 -0.27 -5.51
CA LEU A 121 18.20 -0.54 -6.39
C LEU A 121 16.94 0.19 -5.89
N PRO A 122 16.88 1.53 -6.07
CA PRO A 122 15.78 2.34 -5.55
C PRO A 122 14.50 2.17 -6.38
N PHE A 123 13.34 2.17 -5.73
CA PHE A 123 12.06 2.15 -6.44
C PHE A 123 11.83 3.42 -7.28
N GLU A 124 12.49 4.53 -6.92
CA GLU A 124 12.46 5.80 -7.67
C GLU A 124 12.98 5.68 -9.11
N LEU A 125 13.56 4.54 -9.50
CA LEU A 125 13.84 4.23 -10.91
C LEU A 125 12.55 4.03 -11.71
N LEU A 126 11.49 3.51 -11.09
CA LEU A 126 10.19 3.26 -11.73
C LEU A 126 9.11 4.27 -11.33
N SER A 127 9.35 5.08 -10.29
CA SER A 127 8.43 6.12 -9.82
C SER A 127 8.89 7.54 -10.19
N HIS A 128 8.00 8.52 -10.04
CA HIS A 128 8.41 9.93 -9.99
C HIS A 128 9.23 10.22 -8.72
N LYS A 129 10.04 11.29 -8.76
CA LYS A 129 10.68 11.83 -7.56
C LYS A 129 9.64 12.59 -6.73
N ASP A 130 9.61 12.33 -5.42
CA ASP A 130 8.75 13.05 -4.48
C ASP A 130 8.89 14.58 -4.65
N GLY A 131 7.76 15.27 -4.85
CA GLY A 131 7.71 16.72 -5.07
C GLY A 131 7.53 17.17 -6.53
N GLU A 132 7.67 16.27 -7.50
CA GLU A 132 7.34 16.53 -8.90
C GLU A 132 5.83 16.39 -9.14
N LYS A 133 5.05 17.36 -8.63
CA LYS A 133 3.58 17.40 -8.62
C LYS A 133 2.90 17.32 -10.01
N ASP A 134 3.68 17.47 -11.08
CA ASP A 134 3.21 17.55 -12.46
C ASP A 134 3.45 16.27 -13.29
N LYS A 135 4.08 15.23 -12.72
CA LYS A 135 4.33 13.96 -13.43
C LYS A 135 3.29 12.89 -13.08
N ALA A 136 2.95 12.07 -14.07
CA ALA A 136 1.96 11.01 -13.93
C ALA A 136 2.52 9.87 -13.06
N GLN A 137 1.74 9.43 -12.08
CA GLN A 137 2.09 8.28 -11.22
C GLN A 137 2.43 7.05 -12.09
N GLY A 138 3.58 6.44 -11.82
CA GLY A 138 4.00 5.18 -12.43
C GLY A 138 4.46 5.36 -13.88
N GLN A 139 4.84 6.57 -14.26
CA GLN A 139 5.25 6.89 -15.63
C GLN A 139 6.42 6.02 -16.10
N GLY A 140 7.42 5.74 -15.26
CA GLY A 140 8.55 4.88 -15.63
C GLY A 140 8.08 3.48 -16.05
N TYR A 141 7.24 2.86 -15.22
CA TYR A 141 6.64 1.56 -15.51
C TYR A 141 5.74 1.58 -16.77
N LYS A 142 4.87 2.59 -16.89
CA LYS A 142 3.97 2.75 -18.05
C LYS A 142 4.74 2.94 -19.36
N SER A 143 5.77 3.78 -19.35
CA SER A 143 6.61 4.00 -20.53
C SER A 143 7.36 2.74 -20.93
N LEU A 144 7.83 1.94 -19.98
CA LEU A 144 8.42 0.63 -20.29
C LEU A 144 7.41 -0.32 -20.90
N ARG A 145 6.19 -0.41 -20.34
CA ARG A 145 5.10 -1.19 -20.93
C ARG A 145 4.80 -0.76 -22.37
N GLU A 146 4.62 0.53 -22.61
CA GLU A 146 4.32 1.07 -23.95
C GLU A 146 5.41 0.75 -24.97
N ILE A 147 6.67 0.67 -24.54
CA ILE A 147 7.78 0.26 -25.40
C ILE A 147 7.74 -1.25 -25.65
N TYR A 148 7.53 -2.06 -24.62
CA TYR A 148 7.45 -3.52 -24.75
C TYR A 148 6.26 -3.99 -25.60
N ASP A 149 5.11 -3.33 -25.48
CA ASP A 149 3.89 -3.65 -26.23
C ASP A 149 4.02 -3.41 -27.74
N LYS A 150 5.07 -2.70 -28.17
CA LYS A 150 5.45 -2.57 -29.59
C LYS A 150 6.23 -3.78 -30.11
N HIS A 151 6.42 -4.80 -29.27
CA HIS A 151 7.17 -6.01 -29.54
C HIS A 151 8.58 -5.74 -30.08
N PRO A 152 9.44 -5.02 -29.32
CA PRO A 152 10.73 -4.54 -29.81
C PRO A 152 11.65 -5.68 -30.30
N ARG A 153 11.47 -6.90 -29.79
CA ARG A 153 12.14 -8.12 -30.27
C ARG A 153 12.06 -8.35 -31.79
N TYR A 154 10.94 -7.94 -32.41
CA TYR A 154 10.67 -8.15 -33.84
C TYR A 154 10.93 -6.93 -34.71
N LEU A 155 11.38 -5.82 -34.11
CA LEU A 155 11.71 -4.60 -34.83
C LEU A 155 13.11 -4.68 -35.46
N SER A 156 13.37 -3.79 -36.42
CA SER A 156 14.71 -3.65 -37.01
C SER A 156 15.74 -3.21 -35.96
N PRO A 157 17.05 -3.49 -36.16
CA PRO A 157 18.10 -3.06 -35.23
C PRO A 157 18.11 -1.55 -34.97
N GLU A 158 17.75 -0.73 -35.97
CA GLU A 158 17.67 0.73 -35.84
C GLU A 158 16.53 1.16 -34.92
N GLU A 159 15.35 0.54 -35.06
CA GLU A 159 14.19 0.80 -34.21
C GLU A 159 14.43 0.32 -32.77
N GLN A 160 15.04 -0.87 -32.59
CA GLN A 160 15.44 -1.36 -31.27
C GLN A 160 16.40 -0.38 -30.58
N MET A 161 17.39 0.14 -31.32
CA MET A 161 18.32 1.15 -30.82
C MET A 161 17.61 2.45 -30.41
N CYS A 162 16.60 2.89 -31.17
CA CYS A 162 15.79 4.05 -30.83
C CYS A 162 15.03 3.85 -29.51
N HIS A 163 14.41 2.68 -29.32
CA HIS A 163 13.73 2.32 -28.08
C HIS A 163 14.70 2.23 -26.89
N ALA A 164 15.88 1.62 -27.06
CA ALA A 164 16.89 1.52 -26.02
C ALA A 164 17.38 2.91 -25.55
N LYS A 165 17.64 3.83 -26.49
CA LYS A 165 17.98 5.23 -26.19
C LYS A 165 16.85 5.96 -25.47
N THR A 166 15.60 5.70 -25.87
CA THR A 166 14.42 6.27 -25.22
C THR A 166 14.34 5.82 -23.76
N ILE A 167 14.49 4.51 -23.49
CA ILE A 167 14.50 3.95 -22.13
C ILE A 167 15.55 4.64 -21.26
N LYS A 168 16.79 4.75 -21.77
CA LYS A 168 17.90 5.39 -21.04
C LYS A 168 17.59 6.85 -20.71
N SER A 169 16.89 7.56 -21.59
CA SER A 169 16.45 8.94 -21.34
C SER A 169 15.35 9.07 -20.29
N ILE A 170 14.47 8.07 -20.17
CA ILE A 170 13.31 8.10 -19.26
C ILE A 170 13.71 7.77 -17.83
N LEU A 171 14.48 6.69 -17.63
CA LEU A 171 14.69 6.12 -16.29
C LEU A 171 15.93 6.66 -15.58
N SER A 172 16.72 7.53 -16.24
CA SER A 172 18.02 8.00 -15.69
C SER A 172 18.89 6.84 -15.18
N ILE A 173 18.88 5.71 -15.89
CA ILE A 173 19.65 4.52 -15.53
C ILE A 173 21.01 4.55 -16.20
N GLU A 174 22.03 4.09 -15.47
CA GLU A 174 23.40 3.92 -15.98
C GLU A 174 23.58 2.61 -16.77
N LYS A 175 22.48 1.91 -17.08
CA LYS A 175 22.50 0.63 -17.78
C LYS A 175 23.06 0.79 -19.20
N ASP A 176 23.87 -0.19 -19.63
CA ASP A 176 24.42 -0.21 -20.98
C ASP A 176 23.31 -0.46 -22.03
N ILE A 177 23.48 0.10 -23.23
CA ILE A 177 22.51 -0.05 -24.31
C ILE A 177 22.36 -1.51 -24.73
N GLU A 178 23.45 -2.28 -24.79
CA GLU A 178 23.42 -3.71 -25.12
C GLU A 178 22.59 -4.48 -24.09
N ALA A 179 22.71 -4.15 -22.80
CA ALA A 179 21.90 -4.77 -21.76
C ALA A 179 20.40 -4.44 -21.91
N ILE A 180 20.05 -3.22 -22.35
CA ILE A 180 18.67 -2.85 -22.65
C ILE A 180 18.16 -3.59 -23.91
N LEU A 181 18.99 -3.74 -24.94
CA LEU A 181 18.64 -4.51 -26.15
C LEU A 181 18.41 -5.99 -25.82
N ASN A 182 19.23 -6.57 -24.95
CA ASN A 182 19.04 -7.94 -24.46
C ASN A 182 17.72 -8.09 -23.70
N ALA A 183 17.30 -7.07 -22.95
CA ALA A 183 16.03 -7.10 -22.24
C ALA A 183 14.81 -7.20 -23.17
N PHE A 184 14.92 -6.83 -24.45
CA PHE A 184 13.83 -7.05 -25.42
C PHE A 184 13.54 -8.54 -25.67
N GLN A 185 14.40 -9.46 -25.23
CA GLN A 185 14.14 -10.90 -25.29
C GLN A 185 13.24 -11.41 -24.14
N ALA A 186 12.90 -10.56 -23.18
CA ALA A 186 11.97 -10.89 -22.11
C ALA A 186 10.65 -11.44 -22.66
N THR A 187 10.03 -12.35 -21.90
CA THR A 187 8.79 -13.04 -22.28
C THR A 187 7.53 -12.35 -21.79
N SER A 188 7.67 -11.36 -20.91
CA SER A 188 6.58 -10.56 -20.36
C SER A 188 7.02 -9.14 -20.05
N VAL A 189 6.05 -8.21 -19.94
CA VAL A 189 6.29 -6.84 -19.48
C VAL A 189 6.94 -6.84 -18.10
N ALA A 190 6.49 -7.70 -17.18
CA ALA A 190 7.00 -7.75 -15.81
C ALA A 190 8.48 -8.20 -15.75
N GLN A 191 8.86 -9.15 -16.60
CA GLN A 191 10.26 -9.55 -16.77
C GLN A 191 11.08 -8.42 -17.43
N PHE A 192 10.56 -7.81 -18.49
CA PHE A 192 11.23 -6.71 -19.17
C PHE A 192 11.52 -5.53 -18.23
N VAL A 193 10.54 -5.14 -17.42
CA VAL A 193 10.70 -4.06 -16.44
C VAL A 193 11.79 -4.41 -15.43
N TYR A 194 11.81 -5.65 -14.91
CA TYR A 194 12.87 -6.09 -14.02
C TYR A 194 14.25 -6.00 -14.69
N GLU A 195 14.40 -6.56 -15.88
CA GLU A 195 15.66 -6.60 -16.62
C GLU A 195 16.18 -5.19 -16.95
N VAL A 196 15.30 -4.23 -17.21
CA VAL A 196 15.71 -2.84 -17.44
C VAL A 196 16.04 -2.10 -16.15
N ALA A 197 15.25 -2.30 -15.09
CA ALA A 197 15.37 -1.52 -13.85
C ALA A 197 16.56 -1.96 -12.97
N VAL A 198 16.98 -3.22 -13.04
CA VAL A 198 18.14 -3.71 -12.30
C VAL A 198 19.42 -3.10 -12.83
N LYS A 199 20.19 -2.46 -11.94
CA LYS A 199 21.52 -1.96 -12.25
C LYS A 199 22.55 -3.08 -12.12
N ASP A 200 23.43 -3.22 -13.10
CA ASP A 200 24.42 -4.29 -13.12
C ASP A 200 25.44 -4.15 -11.97
N GLU A 201 25.78 -2.90 -11.59
CA GLU A 201 26.62 -2.59 -10.41
C GLU A 201 26.01 -3.07 -9.08
N CYS A 202 24.68 -3.24 -9.03
CA CYS A 202 24.02 -3.74 -7.83
C CYS A 202 24.13 -5.24 -7.67
N LEU A 203 24.56 -5.99 -8.70
CA LEU A 203 24.68 -7.44 -8.61
C LEU A 203 25.85 -7.89 -7.71
N ASP A 204 26.64 -6.95 -7.17
CA ASP A 204 27.66 -7.21 -6.15
C ASP A 204 27.03 -7.64 -4.82
N GLU A 205 27.58 -8.70 -4.21
CA GLU A 205 27.19 -9.21 -2.89
C GLU A 205 27.29 -8.14 -1.79
N GLN A 206 28.19 -7.16 -1.91
CA GLN A 206 28.30 -6.05 -0.95
C GLN A 206 27.07 -5.12 -0.94
N GLN A 207 26.29 -5.14 -2.02
CA GLN A 207 25.04 -4.37 -2.13
C GLN A 207 23.85 -5.12 -1.55
N LYS A 208 24.03 -6.38 -1.13
CA LYS A 208 23.01 -7.17 -0.47
C LYS A 208 23.06 -7.00 1.05
N ILE A 209 21.92 -7.21 1.67
CA ILE A 209 21.77 -7.45 3.09
C ILE A 209 21.32 -8.90 3.28
N SER A 210 21.86 -9.58 4.27
CA SER A 210 21.34 -10.88 4.68
C SER A 210 20.00 -10.67 5.37
N LEU A 211 18.96 -11.32 4.86
CA LEU A 211 17.69 -11.42 5.55
C LEU A 211 17.89 -12.32 6.77
N PRO A 212 17.49 -11.87 7.96
CA PRO A 212 17.53 -12.72 9.14
C PRO A 212 16.53 -13.86 9.01
N ASP A 213 16.74 -14.97 9.72
CA ASP A 213 15.72 -16.02 9.76
C ASP A 213 14.43 -15.49 10.40
N PHE A 214 13.30 -15.83 9.78
CA PHE A 214 12.00 -15.31 10.19
C PHE A 214 10.87 -16.32 10.01
N HIS A 215 9.89 -16.24 10.92
CA HIS A 215 8.65 -17.00 10.84
C HIS A 215 7.54 -16.14 10.25
N THR A 216 6.78 -16.73 9.34
CA THR A 216 5.67 -16.06 8.65
C THR A 216 4.36 -16.54 9.25
N GLY A 217 3.47 -15.62 9.56
CA GLY A 217 2.11 -15.96 9.97
C GLY A 217 1.08 -15.46 8.97
N VAL A 218 -0.07 -16.13 8.95
CA VAL A 218 -1.26 -15.73 8.21
C VAL A 218 -2.51 -15.95 9.06
N TYR A 219 -3.50 -15.07 8.90
CA TYR A 219 -4.81 -15.24 9.53
C TYR A 219 -5.90 -14.61 8.67
N PRO A 220 -7.04 -15.29 8.44
CA PRO A 220 -7.32 -16.67 8.82
C PRO A 220 -6.56 -17.64 7.93
N SER A 221 -6.04 -18.72 8.51
CA SER A 221 -5.36 -19.78 7.77
C SER A 221 -6.39 -20.72 7.10
N PHE A 222 -5.95 -21.47 6.08
CA PHE A 222 -6.78 -22.53 5.47
C PHE A 222 -7.14 -23.67 6.46
N GLY A 223 -6.37 -23.83 7.55
CA GLY A 223 -6.68 -24.79 8.60
C GLY A 223 -7.75 -24.33 9.59
N ASP A 224 -8.07 -23.03 9.61
CA ASP A 224 -9.02 -22.46 10.57
C ASP A 224 -10.44 -22.88 10.21
N GLN A 225 -11.12 -23.51 11.18
CA GLN A 225 -12.48 -24.04 11.03
C GLN A 225 -13.55 -22.96 11.21
N GLU A 226 -13.27 -21.94 12.04
CA GLU A 226 -14.20 -20.84 12.27
C GLU A 226 -14.04 -19.76 11.20
N GLU A 227 -15.17 -19.20 10.75
CA GLU A 227 -15.16 -18.02 9.90
C GLU A 227 -14.69 -16.80 10.70
N ALA A 228 -13.84 -15.98 10.10
CA ALA A 228 -13.35 -14.79 10.76
C ALA A 228 -14.41 -13.69 10.78
N THR A 229 -14.42 -12.95 11.89
CA THR A 229 -15.27 -11.78 12.10
C THR A 229 -14.40 -10.52 12.19
N PRO A 230 -14.97 -9.31 12.06
CA PRO A 230 -14.22 -8.09 12.29
C PRO A 230 -13.53 -8.08 13.67
N GLU A 231 -14.21 -8.61 14.69
CA GLU A 231 -13.68 -8.70 16.05
C GLU A 231 -12.51 -9.68 16.16
N SER A 232 -12.57 -10.82 15.48
CA SER A 232 -11.50 -11.82 15.52
C SER A 232 -10.24 -11.32 14.78
N LEU A 233 -10.42 -10.66 13.64
CA LEU A 233 -9.33 -10.00 12.90
C LEU A 233 -8.71 -8.86 13.73
N LEU A 234 -9.54 -8.00 14.31
CA LEU A 234 -9.05 -6.88 15.12
C LEU A 234 -8.33 -7.36 16.39
N GLY A 235 -8.86 -8.41 17.04
CA GLY A 235 -8.19 -9.04 18.18
C GLY A 235 -6.83 -9.64 17.81
N LYS A 236 -6.69 -10.19 16.60
CA LYS A 236 -5.41 -10.67 16.07
C LYS A 236 -4.42 -9.51 15.86
N VAL A 237 -4.85 -8.44 15.22
CA VAL A 237 -4.04 -7.24 15.01
C VAL A 237 -3.60 -6.66 16.35
N GLU A 238 -4.50 -6.56 17.31
CA GLU A 238 -4.20 -6.06 18.66
C GLU A 238 -3.12 -6.90 19.36
N LYS A 239 -3.28 -8.23 19.38
CA LYS A 239 -2.26 -9.14 19.94
C LYS A 239 -0.89 -8.93 19.30
N LEU A 240 -0.84 -8.85 17.98
CA LEU A 240 0.42 -8.74 17.23
C LEU A 240 1.08 -7.37 17.43
N VAL A 241 0.33 -6.30 17.20
CA VAL A 241 0.85 -4.93 17.25
C VAL A 241 1.33 -4.57 18.66
N LEU A 242 0.64 -4.99 19.72
CA LEU A 242 1.08 -4.77 21.12
C LEU A 242 2.36 -5.55 21.52
N ASN A 243 2.79 -6.49 20.69
CA ASN A 243 4.07 -7.19 20.81
C ASN A 243 5.13 -6.66 19.83
N ASP A 244 4.92 -5.45 19.30
CA ASP A 244 5.82 -4.84 18.32
C ASP A 244 6.02 -5.71 17.06
N ILE A 245 4.94 -6.41 16.66
CA ILE A 245 4.87 -7.22 15.43
C ILE A 245 3.92 -6.50 14.45
N PRO A 246 4.45 -5.87 13.38
CA PRO A 246 3.61 -5.23 12.38
C PRO A 246 2.84 -6.26 11.56
N VAL A 247 1.69 -5.84 11.04
CA VAL A 247 0.74 -6.75 10.36
C VAL A 247 0.38 -6.22 8.99
N GLY A 248 0.68 -6.97 7.93
CA GLY A 248 0.11 -6.73 6.61
C GLY A 248 -1.36 -7.11 6.56
N ILE A 249 -2.21 -6.31 5.93
CA ILE A 249 -3.62 -6.60 5.71
C ILE A 249 -4.00 -6.36 4.26
N SER A 250 -4.74 -7.30 3.66
CA SER A 250 -5.36 -7.14 2.35
C SER A 250 -6.87 -6.90 2.47
N PHE A 251 -7.41 -5.98 1.66
CA PHE A 251 -8.80 -5.54 1.76
C PHE A 251 -9.27 -4.86 0.46
N CYS A 252 -10.59 -4.70 0.30
CA CYS A 252 -11.17 -3.87 -0.76
C CYS A 252 -11.13 -2.41 -0.34
N THR A 253 -10.71 -1.49 -1.22
CA THR A 253 -10.71 -0.04 -0.91
C THR A 253 -12.07 0.63 -1.13
N ASN A 254 -12.94 -0.01 -1.89
CA ASN A 254 -14.31 0.38 -2.19
C ASN A 254 -15.24 -0.82 -1.97
N SER A 255 -16.54 -0.54 -1.78
CA SER A 255 -17.57 -1.57 -1.61
C SER A 255 -18.37 -1.85 -2.89
N SER A 256 -17.79 -1.55 -4.07
CA SER A 256 -18.40 -1.84 -5.38
C SER A 256 -18.32 -3.33 -5.72
N GLU A 257 -19.12 -3.78 -6.70
CA GLU A 257 -19.05 -5.15 -7.23
C GLU A 257 -17.62 -5.51 -7.69
N GLU A 258 -16.89 -4.55 -8.24
CA GLU A 258 -15.46 -4.66 -8.50
C GLU A 258 -14.67 -4.15 -7.28
N CYS A 259 -14.07 -5.08 -6.54
CA CYS A 259 -13.22 -4.79 -5.40
C CYS A 259 -11.89 -4.14 -5.86
N GLY A 260 -11.66 -2.90 -5.44
CA GLY A 260 -10.37 -2.22 -5.54
C GLY A 260 -9.37 -2.82 -4.56
N ALA A 261 -8.85 -4.00 -4.89
CA ALA A 261 -7.95 -4.79 -4.05
C ALA A 261 -6.71 -3.98 -3.63
N HIS A 262 -6.39 -3.99 -2.35
CA HIS A 262 -5.24 -3.27 -1.81
C HIS A 262 -4.63 -3.98 -0.61
N ALA A 263 -3.39 -3.60 -0.29
CA ALA A 263 -2.68 -4.06 0.90
C ALA A 263 -1.95 -2.91 1.58
N VAL A 264 -1.95 -2.92 2.92
CA VAL A 264 -1.19 -1.98 3.76
C VAL A 264 -0.54 -2.73 4.92
N SER A 265 0.45 -2.13 5.58
CA SER A 265 0.91 -2.63 6.88
C SER A 265 0.34 -1.80 8.03
N ILE A 266 0.06 -2.45 9.15
CA ILE A 266 -0.45 -1.89 10.39
C ILE A 266 0.71 -1.86 11.37
N ASN A 267 1.00 -0.68 11.91
CA ASN A 267 2.13 -0.44 12.81
C ASN A 267 1.74 0.34 14.08
N GLY A 268 0.46 0.44 14.36
CA GLY A 268 -0.02 1.08 15.57
C GLY A 268 -1.48 0.80 15.82
N ILE A 269 -1.85 0.90 17.09
CA ILE A 269 -3.20 0.69 17.59
C ILE A 269 -3.48 1.73 18.68
N LYS A 270 -4.68 2.30 18.67
CA LYS A 270 -5.14 3.15 19.76
C LYS A 270 -6.61 2.98 20.04
N GLU A 271 -6.99 3.23 21.27
CA GLU A 271 -8.37 3.47 21.64
C GLU A 271 -8.62 4.98 21.57
N VAL A 272 -9.75 5.35 20.97
CA VAL A 272 -10.26 6.71 20.97
C VAL A 272 -11.69 6.70 21.46
N CYS A 273 -12.04 7.67 22.30
CA CYS A 273 -13.36 7.73 22.91
C CYS A 273 -13.99 9.12 22.75
N ASN A 274 -15.31 9.14 22.54
CA ASN A 274 -16.13 10.32 22.75
C ASN A 274 -16.99 10.10 24.03
N LYS A 275 -18.04 10.92 24.23
CA LYS A 275 -18.90 10.79 25.41
C LYS A 275 -19.65 9.45 25.46
N ASP A 276 -19.99 8.87 24.32
CA ASP A 276 -20.95 7.76 24.20
C ASP A 276 -20.32 6.45 23.70
N ASP A 277 -19.22 6.54 22.98
CA ASP A 277 -18.60 5.47 22.19
C ASP A 277 -17.07 5.47 22.32
N CYS A 278 -16.48 4.27 22.27
CA CYS A 278 -15.03 4.05 22.23
C CYS A 278 -14.71 3.10 21.08
N ARG A 279 -13.74 3.48 20.26
CA ARG A 279 -13.36 2.75 19.05
C ARG A 279 -11.88 2.48 19.00
N ILE A 280 -11.52 1.44 18.26
CA ILE A 280 -10.13 1.13 17.98
C ILE A 280 -9.75 1.71 16.63
N MET A 281 -8.67 2.49 16.64
CA MET A 281 -8.04 2.97 15.42
C MET A 281 -6.73 2.25 15.19
N LEU A 282 -6.43 2.03 13.91
CA LEU A 282 -5.20 1.39 13.45
C LEU A 282 -4.37 2.39 12.67
N LYS A 283 -3.07 2.42 12.94
CA LYS A 283 -2.10 3.22 12.18
C LYS A 283 -1.61 2.41 11.02
N LEU A 284 -1.80 2.93 9.81
CA LEU A 284 -1.45 2.27 8.57
C LEU A 284 -0.20 2.89 7.97
N HIS A 285 0.55 2.06 7.27
CA HIS A 285 1.52 2.46 6.28
C HIS A 285 0.96 2.14 4.90
N ASN A 286 0.52 3.18 4.21
CA ASN A 286 -0.14 3.04 2.91
C ASN A 286 0.82 3.35 1.76
N SER A 287 0.84 2.49 0.75
CA SER A 287 1.60 2.65 -0.47
C SER A 287 1.12 3.79 -1.38
N TYR A 288 0.06 4.52 -0.99
CA TYR A 288 -0.29 5.80 -1.60
C TYR A 288 0.61 6.97 -1.17
N GLY A 289 1.59 6.72 -0.28
CA GLY A 289 2.67 7.66 0.04
C GLY A 289 2.32 8.70 1.11
N GLN A 290 3.25 9.64 1.33
CA GLN A 290 3.20 10.58 2.46
C GLN A 290 1.98 11.51 2.42
N SER A 291 1.51 11.90 1.23
CA SER A 291 0.31 12.74 1.08
C SER A 291 -0.93 12.05 1.66
N TRP A 292 -1.08 10.74 1.44
CA TRP A 292 -2.16 9.95 2.03
C TRP A 292 -2.02 9.90 3.56
N GLN A 293 -0.81 9.64 4.05
CA GLN A 293 -0.54 9.60 5.50
C GLN A 293 -0.95 10.92 6.17
N ASN A 294 -0.60 12.07 5.57
CA ASN A 294 -0.94 13.39 6.09
C ASN A 294 -2.46 13.63 6.09
N PHE A 295 -3.17 13.24 5.02
CA PHE A 295 -4.62 13.38 4.92
C PHE A 295 -5.37 12.58 6.00
N TYR A 296 -4.88 11.38 6.33
CA TYR A 296 -5.44 10.50 7.36
C TYR A 296 -4.81 10.71 8.75
N ASN A 297 -4.40 11.95 9.06
CA ASN A 297 -3.88 12.32 10.38
C ASN A 297 -2.69 11.45 10.85
N GLY A 298 -1.74 11.17 9.96
CA GLY A 298 -0.62 10.26 10.22
C GLY A 298 -0.95 8.78 9.99
N GLY A 299 -2.01 8.49 9.23
CA GLY A 299 -2.40 7.15 8.81
C GLY A 299 -3.38 6.42 9.74
N TRP A 300 -4.09 7.12 10.63
CA TRP A 300 -5.04 6.50 11.56
C TRP A 300 -6.42 6.30 10.92
N VAL A 301 -6.90 5.06 10.90
CA VAL A 301 -8.23 4.68 10.37
C VAL A 301 -9.03 3.82 11.36
N ASP A 302 -10.35 3.83 11.24
CA ASP A 302 -11.24 3.02 12.07
C ASP A 302 -10.99 1.52 11.80
N GLY A 303 -10.60 0.80 12.85
CA GLY A 303 -10.16 -0.59 12.74
C GLY A 303 -11.30 -1.54 12.36
N GLU A 304 -12.50 -1.33 12.88
CA GLU A 304 -13.65 -2.20 12.58
C GLU A 304 -14.06 -2.10 11.10
N ASN A 305 -14.11 -0.88 10.56
CA ASN A 305 -14.41 -0.68 9.14
C ASN A 305 -13.33 -1.31 8.25
N LEU A 306 -12.06 -1.18 8.60
CA LEU A 306 -10.98 -1.83 7.86
C LEU A 306 -11.11 -3.37 7.87
N MET A 307 -11.45 -3.98 9.02
CA MET A 307 -11.65 -5.44 9.09
C MET A 307 -12.87 -5.90 8.30
N ARG A 308 -13.96 -5.12 8.27
CA ARG A 308 -15.12 -5.41 7.42
C ARG A 308 -14.73 -5.39 5.94
N SER A 309 -13.94 -4.41 5.52
CA SER A 309 -13.42 -4.34 4.14
C SER A 309 -12.44 -5.47 3.80
N ALA A 310 -11.69 -5.99 4.78
CA ALA A 310 -10.86 -7.17 4.60
C ALA A 310 -11.71 -8.43 4.35
N LEU A 311 -12.79 -8.62 5.10
CA LEU A 311 -13.71 -9.75 4.91
C LEU A 311 -14.49 -9.69 3.59
N GLN A 312 -14.70 -8.50 3.03
CA GLN A 312 -15.26 -8.34 1.67
C GLN A 312 -14.27 -8.78 0.59
N TYR A 313 -12.97 -8.66 0.84
CA TYR A 313 -11.93 -9.02 -0.12
C TYR A 313 -11.73 -10.53 -0.24
N ASN A 314 -11.62 -11.22 0.89
CA ASN A 314 -11.40 -12.66 0.93
C ASN A 314 -11.83 -13.25 2.28
N LYS A 315 -11.91 -14.57 2.39
CA LYS A 315 -12.16 -15.28 3.65
C LYS A 315 -10.88 -15.75 4.35
N LYS A 316 -9.78 -15.87 3.63
CA LYS A 316 -8.51 -16.46 4.10
C LYS A 316 -7.32 -15.58 3.74
N ASN A 317 -6.21 -15.76 4.46
CA ASN A 317 -4.93 -15.07 4.28
C ASN A 317 -5.05 -13.52 4.23
N LEU A 318 -5.95 -12.96 5.05
CA LEU A 318 -6.23 -11.53 5.10
C LEU A 318 -5.13 -10.76 5.80
N LEU A 319 -4.68 -11.27 6.93
CA LEU A 319 -3.57 -10.76 7.72
C LEU A 319 -2.32 -11.60 7.43
N THR A 320 -1.17 -10.94 7.37
CA THR A 320 0.13 -11.60 7.34
C THR A 320 1.12 -10.86 8.24
N TRP A 321 2.07 -11.55 8.82
CA TRP A 321 3.11 -10.93 9.64
C TRP A 321 4.40 -11.73 9.63
N ILE A 322 5.46 -11.07 10.09
CA ILE A 322 6.78 -11.65 10.30
C ILE A 322 7.07 -11.61 11.80
N SER A 323 7.59 -12.71 12.34
CA SER A 323 7.78 -12.87 13.78
C SER A 323 9.08 -13.61 14.08
N GLU A 324 9.69 -13.25 15.23
CA GLU A 324 10.78 -14.01 15.85
C GLU A 324 10.29 -15.25 16.61
N TYR A 325 9.00 -15.32 16.91
CA TYR A 325 8.37 -16.46 17.57
C TYR A 325 8.15 -17.62 16.59
N LYS A 326 8.51 -18.85 17.01
CA LYS A 326 8.39 -20.06 16.18
C LYS A 326 6.95 -20.38 15.81
N SER A 327 6.02 -20.13 16.72
CA SER A 327 4.59 -20.30 16.50
C SER A 327 3.79 -19.12 17.05
N GLU A 328 2.58 -18.93 16.54
CA GLU A 328 1.68 -17.88 17.02
C GLU A 328 1.28 -18.08 18.50
N LYS A 329 1.28 -19.33 18.98
CA LYS A 329 0.96 -19.67 20.37
C LYS A 329 2.01 -19.16 21.35
N ASP A 330 3.24 -18.91 20.86
CA ASP A 330 4.34 -18.40 21.66
C ASP A 330 4.30 -16.87 21.79
N ILE A 331 3.48 -16.18 21.00
CA ILE A 331 3.31 -14.73 21.06
C ILE A 331 2.48 -14.39 22.31
N PRO A 332 2.97 -13.53 23.22
CA PRO A 332 2.25 -13.15 24.44
C PRO A 332 0.85 -12.61 24.15
N GLU A 333 -0.14 -13.09 24.88
CA GLU A 333 -1.49 -12.53 24.81
C GLU A 333 -1.51 -11.13 25.45
N LYS A 334 -1.56 -10.11 24.59
CA LYS A 334 -1.68 -8.71 24.99
C LYS A 334 -2.96 -8.13 24.40
N ILE A 335 -3.66 -7.36 25.21
CA ILE A 335 -4.87 -6.63 24.83
C ILE A 335 -4.69 -5.19 25.30
N LEU A 336 -5.10 -4.23 24.49
CA LEU A 336 -5.01 -2.81 24.85
C LEU A 336 -6.01 -2.60 25.99
N LYS A 337 -5.56 -1.94 27.05
CA LYS A 337 -6.43 -1.71 28.21
C LYS A 337 -7.56 -0.78 27.77
N ARG A 338 -8.80 -1.23 27.81
CA ARG A 338 -9.93 -0.40 27.42
C ARG A 338 -10.27 0.60 28.53
N SER A 339 -10.56 1.85 28.18
CA SER A 339 -11.02 2.87 29.14
C SER A 339 -12.47 2.67 29.57
N ARG A 340 -13.25 1.93 28.76
CA ARG A 340 -14.61 1.49 29.09
C ARG A 340 -14.75 0.00 28.85
N PRO A 341 -15.50 -0.75 29.69
CA PRO A 341 -15.81 -2.14 29.40
C PRO A 341 -16.53 -2.23 28.05
N LYS A 342 -16.16 -3.21 27.23
CA LYS A 342 -16.76 -3.47 25.92
C LYS A 342 -18.27 -3.66 26.15
N LYS A 343 -19.12 -2.73 25.69
CA LYS A 343 -20.56 -2.96 25.67
C LYS A 343 -20.79 -4.21 24.83
N SER A 344 -21.46 -5.21 25.41
CA SER A 344 -21.96 -6.37 24.68
C SER A 344 -22.74 -5.85 23.47
N SER A 345 -22.28 -6.16 22.25
CA SER A 345 -22.96 -5.77 21.03
C SER A 345 -24.20 -6.63 20.85
N HIS A 346 -25.29 -6.29 21.53
CA HIS A 346 -26.61 -6.51 20.95
C HIS A 346 -26.84 -5.37 19.97
N ASN A 347 -26.99 -5.74 18.69
CA ASN A 347 -27.26 -4.90 17.52
C ASN A 347 -27.58 -3.43 17.87
N PRO A 348 -26.67 -2.48 17.63
CA PRO A 348 -27.10 -1.13 17.42
C PRO A 348 -27.51 -1.04 15.95
N THR A 349 -28.81 -1.12 15.69
CA THR A 349 -29.40 -0.27 14.65
C THR A 349 -29.03 1.15 15.05
N ILE A 350 -27.94 1.65 14.47
CA ILE A 350 -27.54 3.05 14.63
C ILE A 350 -28.52 3.84 13.78
N ASP A 351 -29.46 4.52 14.44
CA ASP A 351 -30.17 5.64 13.85
C ASP A 351 -29.11 6.66 13.41
N ILE A 352 -28.96 6.76 12.09
CA ILE A 352 -28.16 7.80 11.45
C ILE A 352 -28.96 9.09 11.63
N ASN A 353 -28.61 9.88 12.64
CA ASN A 353 -29.08 11.25 12.71
C ASN A 353 -28.34 12.05 11.62
N THR A 354 -28.90 12.03 10.41
CA THR A 354 -28.48 12.82 9.24
C THR A 354 -28.97 14.26 9.43
N ASP A 355 -28.21 15.07 10.17
CA ASP A 355 -28.53 16.50 10.31
C ASP A 355 -27.46 17.43 9.74
N GLU A 356 -26.69 16.94 8.77
CA GLU A 356 -26.08 17.79 7.75
C GLU A 356 -26.48 17.23 6.39
N SER A 357 -27.62 17.70 5.87
CA SER A 357 -27.97 17.49 4.46
C SER A 357 -27.04 18.34 3.61
N ASP A 358 -26.06 17.70 2.98
CA ASP A 358 -25.31 18.31 1.88
C ASP A 358 -26.30 18.57 0.73
N ILE A 359 -26.90 19.76 0.70
CA ILE A 359 -27.77 20.19 -0.40
C ILE A 359 -26.86 20.42 -1.61
N PHE A 360 -26.90 19.48 -2.56
CA PHE A 360 -26.23 19.60 -3.85
C PHE A 360 -26.91 20.69 -4.70
N PRO A 361 -26.18 21.37 -5.60
CA PRO A 361 -26.78 22.31 -6.56
C PRO A 361 -27.86 21.64 -7.42
N ASP A 362 -28.90 22.41 -7.77
CA ASP A 362 -30.02 21.94 -8.59
C ASP A 362 -29.56 21.26 -9.90
N GLY A 363 -30.10 20.08 -10.18
CA GLY A 363 -29.80 19.30 -11.39
C GLY A 363 -28.65 18.30 -11.27
N ILE A 364 -28.01 18.19 -10.10
CA ILE A 364 -26.95 17.19 -9.85
C ILE A 364 -27.53 16.00 -9.07
N ASP A 365 -27.37 14.79 -9.62
CA ASP A 365 -27.77 13.54 -8.98
C ASP A 365 -26.64 13.00 -8.09
N PRO A 366 -26.76 13.06 -6.74
CA PRO A 366 -25.74 12.58 -5.83
C PRO A 366 -25.52 11.06 -5.93
N LYS A 367 -26.46 10.31 -6.51
CA LYS A 367 -26.34 8.85 -6.69
C LYS A 367 -25.40 8.44 -7.83
N ARG A 368 -25.02 9.37 -8.71
CA ARG A 368 -24.13 9.12 -9.84
C ARG A 368 -22.69 9.52 -9.56
N SER A 369 -22.29 9.59 -8.29
CA SER A 369 -20.93 9.93 -7.87
C SER A 369 -20.42 11.21 -8.53
N PRO A 370 -21.08 12.36 -8.31
CA PRO A 370 -20.67 13.63 -8.91
C PRO A 370 -19.30 14.06 -8.40
N VAL A 371 -18.40 14.39 -9.32
CA VAL A 371 -17.03 14.83 -9.06
C VAL A 371 -16.96 16.36 -9.15
N PHE A 372 -16.39 16.99 -8.12
CA PHE A 372 -16.23 18.45 -8.06
C PHE A 372 -14.75 18.84 -8.09
N LYS A 373 -14.44 19.93 -8.81
CA LYS A 373 -13.12 20.55 -8.84
C LYS A 373 -13.15 21.85 -8.04
N CYS A 374 -12.24 21.97 -7.08
CA CYS A 374 -12.08 23.16 -6.25
C CYS A 374 -10.81 23.94 -6.65
N ASP A 375 -10.69 25.20 -6.21
CA ASP A 375 -9.49 26.01 -6.43
C ASP A 375 -8.24 25.29 -5.90
N GLY A 376 -7.13 25.34 -6.65
CA GLY A 376 -5.88 24.62 -6.32
C GLY A 376 -5.73 23.22 -6.93
N ASN A 377 -6.53 22.87 -7.95
CA ASN A 377 -6.52 21.57 -8.66
C ASN A 377 -6.81 20.34 -7.78
N TYR A 378 -7.38 20.54 -6.60
CA TYR A 378 -7.91 19.50 -5.74
C TYR A 378 -9.29 19.07 -6.25
N PHE A 379 -9.53 17.77 -6.45
CA PHE A 379 -10.89 17.27 -6.62
C PHE A 379 -11.36 16.91 -5.23
N GLY A 380 -12.61 17.22 -4.90
CA GLY A 380 -13.15 17.34 -3.56
C GLY A 380 -14.56 16.77 -3.47
N GLY A 381 -14.98 16.38 -2.28
CA GLY A 381 -16.41 16.38 -1.96
C GLY A 381 -17.02 17.76 -2.08
N TRP A 382 -18.30 17.81 -2.45
CA TRP A 382 -19.09 19.03 -2.38
C TRP A 382 -19.13 19.55 -0.92
N LYS A 383 -19.09 20.87 -0.77
CA LYS A 383 -19.41 21.55 0.49
C LYS A 383 -20.30 22.76 0.20
N PRO A 384 -21.36 23.00 0.98
CA PRO A 384 -22.11 24.25 0.92
C PRO A 384 -21.17 25.45 1.09
N ASN A 385 -21.26 26.44 0.19
CA ASN A 385 -20.44 27.67 0.15
C ASN A 385 -18.95 27.49 -0.23
N SER A 386 -18.59 26.39 -0.89
CA SER A 386 -17.25 26.22 -1.49
C SER A 386 -17.18 26.77 -2.92
N ASN A 387 -15.98 27.18 -3.37
CA ASN A 387 -15.74 27.58 -4.77
C ASN A 387 -15.67 26.38 -5.74
N CYS A 388 -16.19 25.22 -5.36
CA CYS A 388 -16.05 23.99 -6.13
C CYS A 388 -17.11 23.92 -7.25
N LYS A 389 -16.71 23.52 -8.46
CA LYS A 389 -17.60 23.35 -9.63
C LYS A 389 -17.78 21.87 -9.96
N PHE A 390 -19.01 21.47 -10.29
CA PHE A 390 -19.30 20.13 -10.81
C PHE A 390 -18.58 19.89 -12.14
N MET A 391 -17.97 18.72 -12.29
CA MET A 391 -17.19 18.37 -13.48
C MET A 391 -17.85 17.28 -14.29
N MET A 392 -18.15 16.15 -13.64
CA MET A 392 -18.73 14.98 -14.29
C MET A 392 -19.26 14.01 -13.22
N TYR A 393 -20.04 13.03 -13.66
CA TYR A 393 -20.31 11.82 -12.88
C TYR A 393 -19.16 10.83 -13.08
N SER A 394 -18.67 10.20 -12.00
CA SER A 394 -17.72 9.09 -12.16
C SER A 394 -18.40 7.96 -12.92
N ARG A 395 -17.67 7.30 -13.83
CA ARG A 395 -18.20 6.13 -14.53
C ARG A 395 -18.25 4.93 -13.62
#